data_AF-A0A5Q0JWN1-F1
#
_entry.id   AF-A0A5Q0JWN1-F1
#
_cell.length_a   1.000
_cell.length_b   1.000
_cell.length_c   1.000
_cell.angle_alpha   90.00
_cell.angle_beta   90.00
_cell.angle_gamma   90.00
#
_symmetry.space_group_name_H-M   'P 1'
#
loop_
_entity.id
_entity.type
_entity.pdbx_description
1 polymer ?
#
loop_
_entity_poly.entity_id
_entity_poly.type
_entity_poly.pdbx_seq_one_letter_code
_entity_poly.pdbx_strand_id
1 'polypeptide(L)'
;MKLFSWKKKPEPPKTDLNINVFFKAFILDTLKELPTEKSDLIVNMNLDNVFSTDFNDWKKTIKKMLNLSDTIEIAIKDLWLRNSEIAKNDGTELNADQFADLFIENYYVENSKVDIWESESDLNNAKKRIAESNLAE
;
A
#
# COMPACT_ATOMS: atom_id res chain seq x y z
N MET A 1 21.53 18.10 12.79
CA MET A 1 20.95 16.75 12.58
C MET A 1 20.72 16.60 11.08
N LYS A 2 21.54 15.81 10.39
CA LYS A 2 21.44 15.63 8.93
C LYS A 2 20.78 14.29 8.67
N LEU A 3 19.50 14.32 8.31
CA LEU A 3 18.68 13.15 8.04
C LEU A 3 19.00 12.64 6.62
N PHE A 4 19.98 11.73 6.57
CA PHE A 4 20.19 10.71 5.53
C PHE A 4 20.43 11.16 4.07
N SER A 5 21.61 10.81 3.56
CA SER A 5 21.95 10.85 2.14
C SER A 5 22.10 9.41 1.66
N TRP A 6 21.15 8.85 0.90
CA TRP A 6 21.30 7.54 0.25
C TRP A 6 20.65 7.50 -1.14
N LYS A 7 21.25 6.71 -2.04
CA LYS A 7 20.91 6.59 -3.46
C LYS A 7 19.64 5.75 -3.65
N LYS A 8 18.83 6.11 -4.66
CA LYS A 8 17.56 5.46 -5.00
C LYS A 8 17.74 4.04 -5.55
N LYS A 9 16.79 3.14 -5.26
CA LYS A 9 16.54 1.91 -6.05
C LYS A 9 16.33 2.27 -7.53
N PRO A 10 16.59 1.34 -8.48
CA PRO A 10 16.26 1.57 -9.88
C PRO A 10 14.78 1.95 -10.00
N GLU A 11 14.50 3.05 -10.69
CA GLU A 11 13.13 3.47 -10.94
C GLU A 11 12.39 2.32 -11.66
N PRO A 12 11.12 2.04 -11.29
CA PRO A 12 10.31 1.14 -12.09
C PRO A 12 10.32 1.63 -13.55
N PRO A 13 10.27 0.72 -14.54
CA PRO A 13 10.31 1.09 -15.94
C PRO A 13 9.27 2.19 -16.21
N LYS A 14 9.69 3.26 -16.90
CA LYS A 14 8.82 4.37 -17.27
C LYS A 14 7.77 3.87 -18.27
N THR A 15 6.67 3.34 -17.76
CA THR A 15 5.40 3.32 -18.46
C THR A 15 4.81 4.73 -18.43
N ASP A 16 4.21 5.19 -19.53
CA ASP A 16 3.50 6.49 -19.59
C ASP A 16 2.36 6.57 -18.55
N LEU A 17 1.92 5.40 -18.05
CA LEU A 17 1.12 5.23 -16.85
C LEU A 17 2.00 5.33 -15.60
N ASN A 18 1.76 6.32 -14.75
CA ASN A 18 2.34 6.36 -13.42
C ASN A 18 1.72 5.27 -12.54
N ILE A 19 2.40 4.11 -12.44
CA ILE A 19 1.96 2.94 -11.66
C ILE A 19 1.59 3.28 -10.20
N ASN A 20 2.15 4.36 -9.65
CA ASN A 20 1.84 4.82 -8.30
C ASN A 20 0.40 5.31 -8.14
N VAL A 21 -0.27 5.71 -9.23
CA VAL A 21 -1.71 6.01 -9.19
C VAL A 21 -2.51 4.77 -8.81
N PHE A 22 -2.17 3.62 -9.41
CA PHE A 22 -2.82 2.35 -9.08
C PHE A 22 -2.35 1.78 -7.76
N PHE A 23 -1.09 2.04 -7.37
CA PHE A 23 -0.61 1.65 -6.05
C PHE A 23 -1.35 2.42 -4.96
N LYS A 24 -1.56 3.73 -5.14
CA LYS A 24 -2.36 4.56 -4.23
C LYS A 24 -3.79 4.05 -4.17
N ALA A 25 -4.40 3.75 -5.31
CA ALA A 25 -5.75 3.17 -5.34
C ALA A 25 -5.81 1.82 -4.62
N PHE A 26 -4.80 0.95 -4.79
CA PHE A 26 -4.67 -0.32 -4.09
C PHE A 26 -4.62 -0.15 -2.57
N ILE A 27 -3.84 0.82 -2.09
CA ILE A 27 -3.75 1.13 -0.66
C ILE A 27 -5.09 1.65 -0.12
N LEU A 28 -5.72 2.61 -0.81
CA LEU A 28 -7.00 3.17 -0.39
C LEU A 28 -8.12 2.11 -0.39
N ASP A 29 -8.14 1.24 -1.38
CA ASP A 29 -9.09 0.13 -1.45
C ASP A 29 -8.88 -0.86 -0.28
N THR A 30 -7.62 -1.18 0.02
CA THR A 30 -7.26 -2.04 1.16
C THR A 30 -7.76 -1.47 2.49
N LEU A 31 -7.84 -0.14 2.60
CA LEU A 31 -8.37 0.57 3.76
C LEU A 31 -9.89 0.80 3.73
N LYS A 32 -10.61 0.34 2.70
CA LYS A 32 -12.03 0.63 2.46
C LYS A 32 -12.33 2.14 2.26
N GLU A 33 -11.32 2.90 1.83
CA GLU A 33 -11.36 4.36 1.63
C GLU A 33 -11.37 4.75 0.14
N LEU A 34 -11.24 3.79 -0.78
CA LEU A 34 -11.36 4.08 -2.22
C LEU A 34 -12.85 4.25 -2.59
N PRO A 35 -13.26 5.40 -3.16
CA PRO A 35 -14.62 5.58 -3.65
C PRO A 35 -14.96 4.57 -4.75
N THR A 36 -16.17 4.00 -4.70
CA THR A 36 -16.65 3.00 -5.66
C THR A 36 -16.47 3.45 -7.11
N GLU A 37 -16.79 4.71 -7.42
CA GLU A 37 -16.63 5.29 -8.76
C GLU A 37 -15.20 5.18 -9.28
N LYS A 38 -14.19 5.37 -8.41
CA LYS A 38 -12.77 5.23 -8.80
C LYS A 38 -12.39 3.77 -9.00
N SER A 39 -12.93 2.86 -8.17
CA SER A 39 -12.73 1.41 -8.33
C SER A 39 -13.28 0.93 -9.68
N ASP A 40 -14.50 1.34 -10.03
CA ASP A 40 -15.14 0.99 -11.30
C ASP A 40 -14.35 1.52 -12.50
N LEU A 41 -13.81 2.74 -12.42
CA LEU A 41 -12.93 3.27 -13.46
C LEU A 41 -11.68 2.41 -13.67
N ILE A 42 -11.04 1.95 -12.59
CA ILE A 42 -9.84 1.09 -12.68
C ILE A 42 -10.19 -0.27 -13.30
N VAL A 43 -11.31 -0.87 -12.90
CA VAL A 43 -11.82 -2.12 -13.50
C VAL A 43 -12.03 -1.94 -15.01
N ASN A 44 -12.64 -0.82 -15.42
CA ASN A 44 -12.92 -0.51 -16.82
C ASN A 44 -11.66 -0.19 -17.66
N MET A 45 -10.54 0.17 -17.04
CA MET A 45 -9.28 0.40 -17.75
C MET A 45 -8.65 -0.89 -18.28
N ASN A 46 -9.10 -2.07 -17.84
CA ASN A 46 -8.58 -3.37 -18.25
C ASN A 46 -7.04 -3.43 -18.15
N LEU A 47 -6.54 -3.31 -16.92
CA LEU A 47 -5.10 -3.31 -16.63
C LEU A 47 -4.39 -4.57 -17.11
N ASP A 48 -5.12 -5.69 -17.22
CA ASP A 48 -4.62 -6.93 -17.80
C ASP A 48 -4.14 -6.74 -19.25
N ASN A 49 -4.92 -6.04 -20.07
CA ASN A 49 -4.50 -5.71 -21.43
C ASN A 49 -3.31 -4.74 -21.44
N VAL A 50 -3.29 -3.76 -20.54
CA VAL A 50 -2.23 -2.75 -20.45
C VAL A 50 -0.89 -3.38 -20.05
N PHE A 51 -0.91 -4.35 -19.13
CA PHE A 51 0.28 -4.99 -18.56
C PHE A 51 0.52 -6.41 -19.06
N SER A 52 -0.26 -6.86 -20.05
CA SER A 52 -0.17 -8.21 -20.62
C SER A 52 -0.28 -9.33 -19.56
N THR A 53 -1.26 -9.21 -18.67
CA THR A 53 -1.64 -10.23 -17.67
C THR A 53 -3.03 -10.80 -17.97
N ASP A 54 -3.44 -11.84 -17.25
CA ASP A 54 -4.71 -12.57 -17.45
C ASP A 54 -5.48 -12.80 -16.15
N PHE A 55 -5.24 -11.96 -15.13
CA PHE A 55 -5.77 -12.18 -13.79
C PHE A 55 -7.27 -11.88 -13.66
N ASN A 56 -7.81 -11.03 -14.54
CA ASN A 56 -9.13 -10.42 -14.44
C ASN A 56 -9.38 -9.78 -13.07
N ASP A 57 -8.32 -9.26 -12.46
CA ASP A 57 -8.30 -8.69 -11.11
C ASP A 57 -7.17 -7.66 -11.06
N TRP A 58 -7.55 -6.39 -11.11
CA TRP A 58 -6.60 -5.29 -11.11
C TRP A 58 -5.67 -5.30 -9.89
N LYS A 59 -6.13 -5.79 -8.72
CA LYS A 59 -5.31 -5.87 -7.52
C LYS A 59 -4.19 -6.89 -7.69
N LYS A 60 -4.48 -8.05 -8.31
CA LYS A 60 -3.45 -9.05 -8.65
C LYS A 60 -2.47 -8.52 -9.68
N THR A 61 -2.95 -7.78 -10.68
CA THR A 61 -2.08 -7.12 -11.66
C THR A 61 -1.11 -6.16 -10.99
N ILE A 62 -1.59 -5.31 -10.07
CA ILE A 62 -0.75 -4.37 -9.32
C ILE A 62 0.23 -5.10 -8.39
N LYS A 63 -0.22 -6.12 -7.65
CA LYS A 63 0.66 -6.97 -6.82
C LYS A 63 1.81 -7.56 -7.63
N LYS A 64 1.53 -8.09 -8.83
CA LYS A 64 2.56 -8.62 -9.73
C LYS A 64 3.48 -7.54 -10.27
N MET A 65 2.93 -6.45 -10.79
CA MET A 65 3.70 -5.38 -11.44
C MET A 65 4.67 -4.68 -10.48
N LEU A 66 4.26 -4.52 -9.22
CA LEU A 66 5.09 -3.91 -8.19
C LEU A 66 5.89 -4.94 -7.39
N ASN A 67 5.71 -6.25 -7.63
CA ASN A 67 6.32 -7.31 -6.83
C ASN A 67 6.02 -7.13 -5.32
N LEU A 68 4.75 -6.89 -4.99
CA LEU A 68 4.29 -6.75 -3.61
C LEU A 68 4.34 -8.11 -2.91
N SER A 69 4.66 -8.13 -1.61
CA SER A 69 4.58 -9.35 -0.82
C SER A 69 3.14 -9.85 -0.66
N ASP A 70 2.99 -11.15 -0.38
CA ASP A 70 1.68 -11.77 -0.08
C ASP A 70 1.01 -11.13 1.16
N THR A 71 1.81 -10.49 2.02
CA THR A 71 1.34 -9.84 3.25
C THR A 71 1.16 -8.33 3.13
N ILE A 72 1.25 -7.75 1.93
CA ILE A 72 1.21 -6.30 1.74
C ILE A 72 -0.06 -5.64 2.29
N GLU A 73 -1.22 -6.29 2.15
CA GLU A 73 -2.49 -5.78 2.67
C GLU A 73 -2.50 -5.74 4.20
N ILE A 74 -1.88 -6.75 4.83
CA ILE A 74 -1.71 -6.78 6.29
C ILE A 74 -0.80 -5.64 6.74
N ALA A 75 0.31 -5.42 6.03
CA ALA A 75 1.23 -4.32 6.32
C ALA A 75 0.55 -2.95 6.19
N ILE A 76 -0.20 -2.72 5.11
CA ILE A 76 -0.98 -1.49 4.89
C ILE A 76 -1.94 -1.24 6.06
N LYS A 77 -2.76 -2.24 6.41
CA LYS A 77 -3.75 -2.10 7.49
C LYS A 77 -3.10 -1.91 8.86
N ASP A 78 -2.06 -2.68 9.20
CA ASP A 78 -1.36 -2.55 10.49
C ASP A 78 -0.70 -1.17 10.64
N LEU A 79 0.01 -0.72 9.61
CA LEU A 79 0.67 0.58 9.62
C LEU A 79 -0.35 1.72 9.67
N TRP A 80 -1.47 1.62 8.96
CA TRP A 80 -2.55 2.59 9.07
C TRP A 80 -3.06 2.69 10.51
N LEU A 81 -3.47 1.57 11.11
CA LEU A 81 -4.02 1.55 12.48
C LEU A 81 -3.04 2.15 13.49
N ARG A 82 -1.76 1.79 13.39
CA ARG A 82 -0.72 2.28 14.30
C ARG A 82 -0.43 3.77 14.11
N ASN A 83 -0.30 4.23 12.86
CA ASN A 83 0.01 5.64 12.60
C ASN A 83 -1.19 6.56 12.87
N SER A 84 -2.41 6.09 12.60
CA SER A 84 -3.63 6.84 12.94
C SER A 84 -3.82 6.97 14.45
N GLU A 85 -3.48 5.93 15.22
CA GLU A 85 -3.49 6.00 16.69
C GLU A 85 -2.42 6.97 17.22
N ILE A 86 -1.21 6.95 16.66
CA ILE A 86 -0.14 7.92 17.00
C ILE A 86 -0.60 9.35 16.69
N ALA A 87 -1.08 9.60 15.46
CA ALA A 87 -1.54 10.91 15.04
C ALA A 87 -2.62 11.47 15.98
N LYS A 88 -3.62 10.63 16.30
CA LYS A 88 -4.69 10.97 17.24
C LYS A 88 -4.16 11.33 18.63
N ASN A 89 -3.20 10.56 19.15
CA ASN A 89 -2.59 10.83 20.46
C ASN A 89 -1.76 12.13 20.46
N ASP A 90 -1.19 12.49 19.31
CA ASP A 90 -0.47 13.75 19.10
C ASP A 90 -1.40 14.95 18.79
N GLY A 91 -2.73 14.74 18.78
CA GLY A 91 -3.72 15.77 18.47
C GLY A 91 -3.75 16.18 16.99
N THR A 92 -3.27 15.30 16.12
CA THR A 92 -3.26 15.47 14.66
C THR A 92 -4.19 14.43 14.00
N GLU A 93 -4.53 14.66 12.74
CA GLU A 93 -5.30 13.72 11.94
C GLU A 93 -4.46 13.24 10.76
N LEU A 94 -4.35 11.93 10.60
CA LEU A 94 -3.76 11.30 9.43
C LEU A 94 -4.90 10.85 8.52
N ASN A 95 -5.02 11.44 7.34
CA ASN A 95 -6.01 10.96 6.37
C ASN A 95 -5.43 9.85 5.48
N ALA A 96 -6.32 9.06 4.87
CA ALA A 96 -5.94 7.88 4.10
C ALA A 96 -5.10 8.22 2.84
N ASP A 97 -5.38 9.36 2.19
CA ASP A 97 -4.60 9.84 1.04
C ASP A 97 -3.15 10.16 1.42
N GLN A 98 -2.94 10.88 2.53
CA GLN A 98 -1.61 11.19 3.08
C GLN A 98 -0.88 9.92 3.48
N PHE A 99 -1.57 9.00 4.17
CA PHE A 99 -1.00 7.71 4.52
C PHE A 99 -0.55 6.94 3.28
N ALA A 100 -1.36 6.91 2.21
CA ALA A 100 -1.01 6.20 1.00
C ALA A 100 0.22 6.81 0.30
N ASP A 101 0.33 8.14 0.24
CA ASP A 101 1.52 8.81 -0.31
C ASP A 101 2.78 8.46 0.50
N LEU A 102 2.70 8.54 1.84
CA LEU A 102 3.80 8.16 2.73
C LEU A 102 4.17 6.68 2.61
N PHE A 103 3.19 5.80 2.48
CA PHE A 103 3.43 4.36 2.31
C PHE A 103 4.21 4.10 1.01
N ILE A 104 3.79 4.72 -0.11
CA ILE A 104 4.45 4.58 -1.41
C ILE A 104 5.89 5.12 -1.34
N GLU A 105 6.08 6.28 -0.73
CA GLU A 105 7.42 6.85 -0.53
C GLU A 105 8.33 5.88 0.25
N ASN A 106 7.84 5.31 1.35
CA ASN A 106 8.59 4.37 2.16
C ASN A 106 8.80 3.01 1.48
N TYR A 107 7.87 2.57 0.63
CA TYR A 107 8.00 1.33 -0.14
C TYR A 107 9.21 1.36 -1.09
N TYR A 108 9.44 2.50 -1.75
CA TYR A 108 10.55 2.65 -2.70
C TYR A 108 11.91 2.91 -2.05
N VAL A 109 11.98 3.10 -0.73
CA VAL A 109 13.26 3.23 -0.01
C VAL A 109 14.11 1.96 -0.19
N GLU A 110 15.42 2.14 -0.30
CA GLU A 110 16.37 1.02 -0.33
C GLU A 110 16.29 0.24 0.97
N ASN A 111 16.21 -1.09 0.89
CA ASN A 111 15.99 -1.96 2.06
C ASN A 111 14.72 -1.60 2.85
N SER A 112 13.69 -1.08 2.17
CA SER A 112 12.38 -0.86 2.78
C SER A 112 11.91 -2.10 3.51
N LYS A 113 11.37 -1.87 4.72
CA LYS A 113 10.81 -2.89 5.60
C LYS A 113 9.29 -2.74 5.76
N VAL A 114 8.63 -1.92 4.93
CA VAL A 114 7.20 -1.62 5.11
C VAL A 114 6.34 -2.87 5.09
N ASP A 115 6.74 -3.90 4.35
CA ASP A 115 6.05 -5.18 4.21
C ASP A 115 6.94 -6.39 4.55
N ILE A 116 7.96 -6.19 5.39
CA ILE A 116 8.86 -7.23 5.88
C ILE A 116 8.61 -7.46 7.37
N TRP A 117 8.41 -8.71 7.76
CA TRP A 117 8.19 -9.12 9.16
C TRP A 117 9.48 -9.68 9.76
N GLU A 118 9.88 -9.18 10.93
CA GLU A 118 11.10 -9.64 11.61
C GLU A 118 10.87 -10.99 12.31
N SER A 119 9.63 -11.30 12.67
CA SER A 119 9.21 -12.58 13.22
C SER A 119 7.78 -12.95 12.85
N GLU A 120 7.44 -14.23 12.97
CA GLU A 120 6.05 -14.71 12.85
C GLU A 120 5.14 -14.06 13.91
N SER A 121 5.67 -13.75 15.09
CA SER A 121 4.92 -13.06 16.14
C SER A 121 4.48 -11.66 15.70
N ASP A 122 5.30 -10.94 14.95
CA ASP A 122 4.96 -9.58 14.49
C ASP A 122 3.79 -9.63 13.51
N LEU A 123 3.83 -10.58 12.58
CA LEU A 123 2.74 -10.83 11.64
C LEU A 123 1.44 -11.23 12.37
N ASN A 124 1.54 -12.10 13.38
CA ASN A 124 0.38 -12.52 14.17
C ASN A 124 -0.21 -11.37 15.00
N ASN A 125 0.64 -10.51 15.56
CA ASN A 125 0.21 -9.31 16.28
C ASN A 125 -0.49 -8.31 15.35
N ALA A 126 0.01 -8.13 14.13
CA ALA A 126 -0.64 -7.31 13.11
C ALA A 126 -2.03 -7.86 12.73
N LYS A 127 -2.13 -9.16 12.45
CA LYS A 127 -3.41 -9.82 12.17
C LYS A 127 -4.41 -9.64 13.31
N LYS A 128 -3.96 -9.77 14.56
CA LYS A 128 -4.80 -9.55 15.75
C LYS A 128 -5.33 -8.12 15.81
N ARG A 129 -4.47 -7.11 15.64
CA ARG A 129 -4.90 -5.70 15.61
C ARG A 129 -5.93 -5.44 14.52
N ILE A 130 -5.74 -6.01 13.34
CA ILE A 130 -6.68 -5.85 12.22
C ILE A 130 -8.03 -6.51 12.54
N ALA A 131 -8.03 -7.73 13.10
CA ALA A 131 -9.25 -8.44 13.47
C ALA A 131 -10.07 -7.71 14.54
N GLU A 132 -9.43 -6.92 15.40
CA GLU A 132 -10.06 -6.10 16.44
C GLU A 132 -10.48 -4.70 15.93
N SER A 133 -10.30 -4.41 14.64
CA SER A 133 -10.56 -3.10 14.02
C SER A 133 -11.72 -3.12 13.03
N ASN A 134 -12.07 -1.94 12.48
CA ASN A 134 -13.02 -1.80 11.38
C ASN A 134 -12.49 -2.30 10.02
N LEU A 135 -11.22 -2.71 9.94
CA LEU A 135 -10.56 -3.21 8.73
C LEU A 135 -10.49 -4.75 8.67
N ALA A 136 -11.13 -5.45 9.62
CA ALA A 136 -11.45 -6.86 9.48
C ALA A 136 -12.18 -7.11 8.15
N GLU A 137 -11.97 -8.29 7.53
CA GLU A 137 -12.50 -8.66 6.22
C GLU A 137 -13.99 -8.32 6.07
#